data_AF-A0A8H9MZQ1-F1
#
_entry.id   AF-A0A8H9MZQ1-F1
#
_cell.length_a   1.000
_cell.length_b   1.000
_cell.length_c   1.000
_cell.angle_alpha   90.00
_cell.angle_beta   90.00
_cell.angle_gamma   90.00
#
_symmetry.space_group_name_H-M   'P 1'
#
loop_
_entity.id
_entity.type
_entity.pdbx_description
1 polymer ?
#
loop_
_entity_poly.entity_id
_entity_poly.type
_entity_poly.pdbx_seq_one_letter_code
_entity_poly.pdbx_strand_id
1 'polypeptide(L)' 'MIMPNKIISIDESGIYKAAKLMSKIDGDVEVTELYSKNKRLFADIPDYIEALDILFSLKKIDLDLNNGVIKIA' A
#
# COMPACT_ATOMS: atom_id res chain seq x y z
N MET A 1 8.11 -6.27 6.79
CA MET A 1 6.77 -6.40 7.39
C MET A 1 6.77 -6.03 8.87
N ILE A 2 6.47 -4.77 9.19
CA ILE A 2 6.30 -4.35 10.59
C ILE A 2 4.89 -4.74 11.04
N MET A 3 4.81 -5.64 12.02
CA MET A 3 3.55 -6.08 12.62
C MET A 3 3.19 -5.29 13.87
N PRO A 4 1.91 -4.96 14.06
CA PRO A 4 1.46 -4.35 15.30
C PRO A 4 1.60 -5.37 16.44
N ASN A 5 2.05 -4.92 17.60
CA ASN A 5 2.21 -5.78 18.78
C ASN A 5 2.14 -4.94 20.07
N LYS A 6 2.56 -5.48 21.22
CA LYS A 6 2.53 -4.77 22.50
C LYS A 6 3.45 -3.54 22.56
N ILE A 7 4.43 -3.45 21.66
CA ILE A 7 5.44 -2.39 21.59
C ILE A 7 5.17 -1.47 20.40
N ILE A 8 4.78 -2.04 19.26
CA ILE A 8 4.55 -1.32 18.00
C ILE A 8 3.07 -1.03 17.85
N SER A 9 2.70 0.25 17.72
CA SER A 9 1.30 0.64 17.59
C SER A 9 0.71 0.24 16.23
N ILE A 10 -0.62 0.20 16.16
CA ILE A 10 -1.29 -0.21 14.92
C ILE A 10 -0.95 0.73 13.77
N ASP A 11 -0.87 2.03 14.01
CA ASP A 11 -0.63 3.05 13.00
C ASP A 11 0.79 3.06 12.43
N GLU A 12 1.75 2.47 13.14
CA GLU A 12 3.12 2.25 12.67
C GLU A 12 3.24 1.02 11.76
N SER A 13 2.27 0.10 11.83
CA SER A 13 2.34 -1.19 11.14
C SER A 13 2.05 -1.12 9.64
N GLY A 14 2.66 -2.04 8.89
CA GLY A 14 2.43 -2.16 7.44
C GLY A 14 0.96 -2.45 7.09
N ILE A 15 0.26 -3.23 7.93
CA ILE A 15 -1.15 -3.59 7.69
C ILE A 15 -2.09 -2.38 7.82
N TYR A 16 -1.81 -1.46 8.74
CA TYR A 16 -2.58 -0.22 8.87
C TYR A 16 -2.35 0.70 7.68
N LYS A 17 -1.09 0.88 7.26
CA LYS A 17 -0.74 1.68 6.09
C LYS A 17 -1.35 1.09 4.81
N ALA A 18 -1.32 -0.23 4.65
CA ALA A 18 -2.00 -0.93 3.55
C ALA A 18 -3.52 -0.66 3.56
N ALA A 19 -4.18 -0.80 4.70
CA ALA A 19 -5.62 -0.51 4.81
C ALA A 19 -5.95 0.96 4.50
N LYS A 20 -5.12 1.90 4.97
CA LYS A 20 -5.26 3.32 4.63
C LYS A 20 -5.05 3.58 3.15
N LEU A 21 -4.03 2.98 2.53
CA LEU A 21 -3.76 3.12 1.10
C LEU A 21 -4.90 2.56 0.26
N MET A 22 -5.46 1.41 0.64
CA MET A 22 -6.62 0.82 -0.05
C MET A 22 -7.81 1.78 -0.12
N SER A 23 -8.08 2.53 0.96
CA SER A 23 -9.14 3.54 0.99
C SER A 23 -8.90 4.74 0.07
N LYS A 24 -7.74 4.82 -0.59
CA LYS A 24 -7.32 5.89 -1.50
C LYS A 24 -7.24 5.43 -2.96
N ILE A 25 -7.43 4.14 -3.22
CA ILE A 25 -7.48 3.59 -4.58
C ILE A 25 -8.93 3.69 -5.05
N ASP A 26 -9.16 4.49 -6.08
CA ASP A 26 -10.46 4.67 -6.73
C ASP A 26 -10.26 4.45 -8.24
N GLY A 27 -10.53 3.24 -8.69
CA GLY A 27 -10.24 2.78 -10.05
C GLY A 27 -8.76 2.49 -10.32
N ASP A 28 -8.42 2.44 -11.61
CA ASP A 28 -7.07 2.18 -12.12
C ASP A 28 -6.16 3.37 -11.83
N VAL A 29 -5.00 3.13 -11.20
CA VAL A 29 -4.05 4.19 -10.82
C VAL A 29 -2.61 3.77 -11.03
N GLU A 30 -1.75 4.67 -11.51
CA GLU A 30 -0.32 4.38 -11.60
C GLU A 30 0.31 4.23 -10.21
N VAL A 31 1.22 3.27 -10.07
CA VAL A 31 1.96 2.99 -8.82
C VAL A 31 2.68 4.24 -8.31
N THR A 32 3.26 5.02 -9.21
CA THR A 32 4.02 6.25 -8.92
C THR A 32 3.12 7.41 -8.51
N GLU A 33 1.96 7.55 -9.16
CA GLU A 33 0.94 8.56 -8.84
C GLU A 33 0.34 8.29 -7.46
N LEU A 34 -0.01 7.03 -7.18
CA LEU A 34 -0.55 6.60 -5.91
C LEU A 34 0.43 6.89 -4.76
N TYR A 35 1.73 6.62 -4.95
CA TYR A 35 2.77 7.00 -4.00
C TYR A 35 2.85 8.51 -3.82
N SER A 36 2.90 9.27 -4.92
CA SER A 36 3.08 10.73 -4.87
C SER A 36 1.95 11.43 -4.08
N LYS A 37 0.70 10.96 -4.23
CA LYS A 37 -0.46 11.48 -3.49
C LYS A 37 -0.46 11.08 -2.01
N ASN A 38 0.14 9.93 -1.67
CA ASN A 38 0.06 9.34 -0.33
C ASN A 38 1.41 9.26 0.40
N LYS A 39 2.46 9.90 -0.11
CA LYS A 39 3.84 9.82 0.42
C LYS A 39 3.95 10.07 1.92
N ARG A 40 3.10 10.93 2.49
CA ARG A 40 3.08 11.24 3.93
C ARG A 40 2.65 10.06 4.82
N LEU A 41 2.05 9.03 4.25
CA LEU A 41 1.66 7.80 4.97
C LEU A 41 2.85 6.84 5.17
N PHE A 42 3.93 7.02 4.41
CA PHE A 42 5.05 6.08 4.34
C PHE A 42 6.35 6.76 4.76
N ALA A 43 7.22 6.00 5.44
CA ALA A 43 8.54 6.47 5.84
C ALA A 43 9.48 6.59 4.63
N ASP A 44 9.41 5.63 3.71
CA ASP A 44 10.23 5.54 2.51
C ASP A 44 9.54 4.69 1.41
N ILE A 45 10.26 4.45 0.31
CA ILE A 45 9.77 3.62 -0.80
C ILE A 45 9.57 2.17 -0.37
N PRO A 46 10.51 1.49 0.33
CA PRO A 46 10.29 0.15 0.85
C PRO A 46 9.01 -0.01 1.69
N ASP A 47 8.70 0.94 2.58
CA ASP A 47 7.48 0.95 3.40
C ASP A 47 6.20 1.06 2.55
N TYR A 48 6.26 1.82 1.44
CA TYR A 48 5.18 1.88 0.46
C TYR A 48 5.02 0.56 -0.32
N ILE A 49 6.11 -0.01 -0.81
CA ILE A 49 6.09 -1.29 -1.55
C ILE A 49 5.56 -2.40 -0.65
N GLU A 50 5.96 -2.43 0.63
CA GLU A 50 5.42 -3.37 1.61
C GLU A 50 3.89 -3.27 1.70
N ALA A 51 3.33 -2.06 1.74
CA ALA A 51 1.88 -1.88 1.78
C ALA A 51 1.19 -2.41 0.51
N LEU A 52 1.80 -2.27 -0.67
CA LEU A 52 1.30 -2.85 -1.91
C LEU A 52 1.38 -4.37 -1.90
N ASP A 53 2.50 -4.94 -1.45
CA ASP A 53 2.70 -6.39 -1.35
C ASP A 53 1.66 -7.03 -0.43
N ILE A 54 1.29 -6.35 0.66
CA ILE A 54 0.20 -6.77 1.55
C ILE A 54 -1.12 -6.84 0.80
N LEU A 55 -1.50 -5.77 0.11
CA LEU A 55 -2.78 -5.71 -0.62
C LEU A 55 -2.82 -6.74 -1.76
N PHE A 56 -1.71 -6.92 -2.47
CA PHE A 56 -1.57 -7.91 -3.53
C PHE A 56 -1.68 -9.34 -2.98
N SER A 57 -0.96 -9.64 -1.89
CA SER A 57 -1.01 -10.96 -1.23
C SER A 57 -2.40 -11.30 -0.71
N LEU A 58 -3.17 -10.29 -0.30
CA LEU A 58 -4.57 -10.42 0.14
C LEU A 58 -5.58 -10.40 -1.02
N LYS A 59 -5.12 -10.35 -2.28
CA LYS A 59 -5.95 -10.26 -3.48
C LYS A 59 -6.94 -9.09 -3.41
N LYS A 60 -6.47 -7.94 -2.91
CA LYS A 60 -7.23 -6.68 -2.91
C LYS A 60 -6.89 -5.79 -4.08
N ILE A 61 -5.70 -5.99 -4.63
CA ILE A 61 -5.25 -5.32 -5.83
C ILE A 61 -4.56 -6.31 -6.77
N ASP A 62 -4.61 -6.00 -8.05
CA ASP A 62 -3.76 -6.56 -9.10
C ASP A 62 -2.82 -5.48 -9.63
N LEU A 63 -1.66 -5.91 -10.11
CA LEU A 63 -0.67 -5.04 -10.74
C LEU A 63 -0.52 -5.40 -12.22
N ASP A 64 -0.87 -4.46 -13.09
CA ASP A 64 -0.52 -4.51 -14.50
C ASP A 64 0.96 -4.13 -14.65
N LEU A 65 1.82 -5.14 -14.69
CA LEU A 65 3.27 -4.98 -14.80
C LEU A 65 3.72 -4.28 -16.09
N ASN A 66 2.93 -4.35 -17.17
CA ASN A 66 3.30 -3.73 -18.44
C ASN A 66 3.12 -2.21 -18.38
N ASN A 67 2.10 -1.76 -17.66
CA ASN A 67 1.72 -0.35 -17.59
C ASN A 67 2.05 0.30 -16.24
N GLY A 68 2.44 -0.48 -15.22
CA GLY A 68 2.69 0.04 -13.87
C GLY A 68 1.41 0.54 -13.19
N VAL A 69 0.27 -0.09 -13.48
CA VAL A 69 -1.06 0.33 -13.02
C VAL A 69 -1.61 -0.67 -11.99
N ILE A 70 -2.10 -0.15 -10.87
CA ILE A 70 -2.80 -0.90 -9.84
C ILE A 70 -4.30 -0.90 -10.16
N LYS A 71 -4.94 -2.05 -10.03
CA LYS A 71 -6.38 -2.26 -10.18
C LYS A 71 -6.96 -2.93 -8.95
N ILE A 72 -8.21 -2.65 -8.62
CA ILE A 72 -8.92 -3.37 -7.54
C ILE A 72 -9.30 -4.77 -8.07
N ALA A 73 -9.02 -5.80 -7.26
CA ALA A 73 -9.30 -7.21 -7.58
C ALA A 73 -10.65 -7.70 -7.01
#